data_AF-A0A7U4LP19-F1
#
_entry.id   AF-A0A7U4LP19-F1
#
_cell.length_a   1.000
_cell.length_b   1.000
_cell.length_c   1.000
_cell.angle_alpha   90.00
_cell.angle_beta   90.00
_cell.angle_gamma   90.00
#
_symmetry.space_group_name_H-M   'P 1'
#
loop_
_entity.id
_entity.type
_entity.pdbx_description
1 polymer ?
#
loop_
_entity_poly.entity_id
_entity_poly.type
_entity_poly.pdbx_seq_one_letter_code
_entity_poly.pdbx_strand_id
1 'polypeptide(L)'
;MLCDKDRRRLQRKLEDLYCCECDICVGGCCCDVATNICDCCVDPMENLLNQLRSILAPGATIQVTLDTGATQSFQVNQIVAIEDSIINIQNTSFISICNISRVRWRDINTINQINLLPPVCTCEECDCCERPLRERLNNFINNNVALQFEGQQDPNIFQNLTIRRVGLGIVVGENIADGAPDAYSICKVTRFNAI
;
A
#
# COMPACT_ATOMS: atom_id res chain seq x y z
N MET A 1 -33.35 0.14 23.62
CA MET A 1 -32.81 -0.85 22.68
C MET A 1 -31.93 -0.08 21.70
N LEU A 2 -30.60 -0.20 21.79
CA LEU A 2 -29.71 0.54 20.90
C LEU A 2 -29.83 0.00 19.47
N CYS A 3 -29.82 0.89 18.48
CA CYS A 3 -29.80 0.53 17.06
C CYS A 3 -28.53 -0.29 16.74
N ASP A 4 -28.63 -1.30 15.88
CA ASP A 4 -27.50 -2.20 15.55
C ASP A 4 -26.26 -1.48 15.02
N LYS A 5 -26.45 -0.27 14.46
CA LYS A 5 -25.37 0.61 14.02
C LYS A 5 -24.59 1.20 15.20
N ASP A 6 -25.29 1.60 16.26
CA ASP A 6 -24.70 2.14 17.47
C ASP A 6 -24.04 1.03 18.30
N ARG A 7 -24.61 -0.19 18.28
CA ARG A 7 -23.99 -1.36 18.91
C ARG A 7 -22.65 -1.72 18.28
N ARG A 8 -22.56 -1.71 16.95
CA ARG A 8 -21.29 -1.95 16.23
C ARG A 8 -20.27 -0.82 16.40
N ARG A 9 -20.72 0.42 16.58
CA ARG A 9 -19.84 1.56 16.87
C ARG A 9 -19.30 1.50 18.29
N LEU A 10 -20.13 1.06 19.24
CA LEU A 10 -19.73 0.82 20.61
C LEU A 10 -18.82 -0.39 20.76
N GLN A 11 -19.09 -1.49 20.04
CA GLN A 11 -18.19 -2.65 20.03
C GLN A 11 -16.82 -2.29 19.48
N ARG A 12 -16.75 -1.55 18.36
CA ARG A 12 -15.46 -1.03 17.87
C ARG A 12 -14.77 -0.14 18.89
N LYS A 13 -15.49 0.82 19.50
CA LYS A 13 -14.92 1.64 20.58
C LYS A 13 -14.46 0.82 21.80
N LEU A 14 -15.12 -0.30 22.09
CA LEU A 14 -14.77 -1.18 23.18
C LEU A 14 -13.52 -2.01 22.83
N GLU A 15 -13.43 -2.53 21.60
CA GLU A 15 -12.26 -3.21 21.05
C GLU A 15 -11.05 -2.26 20.99
N ASP A 16 -11.25 -1.00 20.58
CA ASP A 16 -10.25 0.07 20.62
C ASP A 16 -9.80 0.38 22.06
N LEU A 17 -10.71 0.30 23.05
CA LEU A 17 -10.38 0.47 24.47
C LEU A 17 -9.56 -0.70 25.02
N TYR A 18 -9.87 -1.94 24.62
CA TYR A 18 -9.16 -3.14 25.05
C TYR A 18 -7.74 -3.23 24.48
N CYS A 19 -7.48 -2.63 23.31
CA CYS A 19 -6.12 -2.48 22.79
C CYS A 19 -5.26 -1.51 23.63
N CYS A 20 -5.84 -0.71 24.53
CA CYS A 20 -5.12 0.27 25.35
C CYS A 20 -4.84 -0.20 26.80
N GLU A 21 -5.22 -1.42 27.19
CA GLU A 21 -5.01 -1.95 28.54
C GLU A 21 -3.59 -2.56 28.71
N CYS A 22 -2.55 -1.73 28.55
CA CYS A 22 -1.18 -2.07 28.94
C CYS A 22 -0.83 -1.31 30.24
N ASP A 23 -1.14 -1.92 31.38
CA ASP A 23 -1.26 -1.29 32.70
C ASP A 23 0.06 -0.97 33.44
N ILE A 24 1.21 -0.89 32.75
CA ILE A 24 2.49 -0.56 33.40
C ILE A 24 3.35 0.36 32.54
N CYS A 25 3.25 1.67 32.81
CA CYS A 25 4.18 2.68 32.31
C CYS A 25 5.50 2.65 33.11
N VAL A 26 6.52 1.97 32.60
CA VAL A 26 7.91 2.16 33.07
C VAL A 26 8.69 2.87 31.96
N GLY A 27 9.04 4.14 32.18
CA GLY A 27 10.00 4.85 31.32
C GLY A 27 9.44 5.82 30.28
N GLY A 28 8.27 6.42 30.51
CA GLY A 28 7.92 7.69 29.85
C GLY A 28 7.12 7.63 28.54
N CYS A 29 6.41 6.55 28.25
CA CYS A 29 5.37 6.55 27.21
C CYS A 29 4.00 6.83 27.83
N CYS A 30 3.74 8.11 28.10
CA CYS A 30 2.37 8.59 28.06
C CYS A 30 1.98 8.61 26.58
N CYS A 31 0.81 8.07 26.26
CA CYS A 31 0.12 8.34 25.01
C CYS A 31 -0.13 9.85 24.92
N ASP A 32 0.89 10.60 24.51
CA ASP A 32 0.72 11.92 23.95
C ASP A 32 -0.16 11.71 22.73
N VAL A 33 -1.37 12.23 22.83
CA VAL A 33 -2.31 12.45 21.73
C VAL A 33 -1.71 13.54 20.83
N ALA A 34 -0.52 13.28 20.27
CA ALA A 34 -0.14 13.83 19.00
C ALA A 34 -0.89 12.99 17.99
N THR A 35 -2.03 13.51 17.52
CA THR A 35 -2.75 13.03 16.34
C THR A 35 -1.87 13.19 15.10
N ASN A 36 -0.75 12.48 15.04
CA ASN A 36 0.13 12.47 13.88
C ASN A 36 -0.34 11.32 12.99
N ILE A 37 -1.11 11.65 11.95
CA ILE A 37 -1.42 10.70 10.89
C ILE A 37 -0.07 10.30 10.29
N CYS A 38 0.34 9.05 10.47
CA CYS A 38 1.60 8.59 9.91
C CYS A 38 1.44 8.23 8.43
N ASP A 39 2.53 8.36 7.70
CA ASP A 39 2.62 7.86 6.33
C ASP A 39 2.85 6.35 6.36
N CYS A 40 1.75 5.61 6.26
CA CYS A 40 1.79 4.15 6.34
C CYS A 40 1.94 3.49 4.97
N CYS A 41 2.21 4.25 3.91
CA CYS A 41 2.27 3.75 2.55
C CYS A 41 3.64 3.92 1.89
N VAL A 42 4.47 4.86 2.38
CA VAL A 42 5.83 5.05 1.85
C VAL A 42 6.75 3.89 2.17
N ASP A 43 6.91 3.50 3.44
CA ASP A 43 7.81 2.41 3.82
C ASP A 43 7.44 1.06 3.15
N PRO A 44 6.15 0.65 3.08
CA PRO A 44 5.78 -0.54 2.34
C PRO A 44 6.10 -0.48 0.84
N MET A 45 5.96 0.70 0.22
CA MET A 45 6.28 0.89 -1.20
C MET A 45 7.79 0.86 -1.45
N GLU A 46 8.58 1.49 -0.58
CA GLU A 46 10.04 1.42 -0.62
C GLU A 46 10.54 -0.02 -0.45
N ASN A 47 9.97 -0.75 0.51
CA ASN A 47 10.29 -2.15 0.75
C ASN A 47 9.95 -3.02 -0.47
N LEU A 48 8.80 -2.80 -1.10
CA LEU A 48 8.44 -3.49 -2.36
C LEU A 48 9.48 -3.22 -3.45
N LEU A 49 9.84 -1.97 -3.70
CA LEU A 49 10.76 -1.60 -4.77
C LEU A 49 12.17 -2.18 -4.55
N ASN A 50 12.64 -2.20 -3.30
CA ASN A 50 13.90 -2.85 -2.92
C ASN A 50 13.87 -4.37 -3.18
N GLN A 51 12.75 -5.02 -2.90
CA GLN A 51 12.55 -6.43 -3.22
C GLN A 51 12.52 -6.67 -4.74
N LEU A 52 11.77 -5.86 -5.49
CA LEU A 52 11.72 -5.95 -6.95
C LEU A 52 13.11 -5.79 -7.58
N ARG A 53 13.92 -4.83 -7.10
CA ARG A 53 15.31 -4.65 -7.54
C ARG A 53 16.15 -5.91 -7.34
N SER A 54 15.90 -6.66 -6.28
CA SER A 54 16.68 -7.86 -5.90
C SER A 54 16.19 -9.14 -6.59
N ILE A 55 14.89 -9.21 -6.90
CA ILE A 55 14.24 -10.38 -7.47
C ILE A 55 14.28 -10.37 -9.00
N LEU A 56 14.07 -9.21 -9.61
CA LEU A 56 13.95 -9.09 -11.06
C LEU A 56 15.32 -9.12 -11.74
N ALA A 57 15.34 -9.62 -12.98
CA ALA A 57 16.53 -9.59 -13.81
C ALA A 57 16.99 -8.14 -14.07
N PRO A 58 18.31 -7.88 -14.23
CA PRO A 58 18.82 -6.52 -14.42
C PRO A 58 18.19 -5.74 -15.58
N GLY A 59 17.81 -6.42 -16.67
CA GLY A 59 17.15 -5.80 -17.83
C GLY A 59 15.62 -5.71 -17.73
N ALA A 60 15.01 -6.20 -16.66
CA ALA A 60 13.56 -6.13 -16.46
C ALA A 60 13.11 -4.68 -16.27
N THR A 61 11.94 -4.35 -16.79
CA THR A 61 11.36 -3.01 -16.70
C THR A 61 10.42 -2.91 -15.51
N ILE A 62 10.59 -1.85 -14.72
CA ILE A 62 9.64 -1.37 -13.72
C ILE A 62 9.00 -0.11 -14.28
N GLN A 63 7.68 -0.04 -14.22
CA GLN A 63 6.90 1.12 -14.58
C GLN A 63 6.24 1.67 -13.32
N VAL A 64 6.37 2.96 -13.06
CA VAL A 64 5.73 3.65 -11.95
C VAL A 64 4.76 4.69 -12.47
N THR A 65 3.59 4.80 -11.86
CA THR A 65 2.63 5.88 -12.11
C THR A 65 2.55 6.74 -10.86
N LEU A 66 2.78 8.04 -11.05
CA LEU A 66 2.72 9.04 -9.99
C LEU A 66 1.27 9.51 -9.78
N ASP A 67 1.00 10.15 -8.65
CA ASP A 67 -0.28 10.78 -8.30
C ASP A 67 -0.67 11.95 -9.23
N THR A 68 0.30 12.55 -9.92
CA THR A 68 0.08 13.49 -11.03
C THR A 68 -0.36 12.81 -12.33
N GLY A 69 -0.24 11.48 -12.38
CA GLY A 69 -0.51 10.63 -13.54
C GLY A 69 0.62 10.50 -14.55
N ALA A 70 1.72 11.22 -14.33
CA ALA A 70 2.96 10.95 -15.05
C ALA A 70 3.38 9.50 -14.84
N THR A 71 3.74 8.83 -15.93
CA THR A 71 4.22 7.45 -15.90
C THR A 71 5.67 7.41 -16.34
N GLN A 72 6.51 6.74 -15.57
CA GLN A 72 7.94 6.58 -15.84
C GLN A 72 8.28 5.10 -15.92
N SER A 73 9.24 4.74 -16.78
CA SER A 73 9.69 3.37 -16.93
C SER A 73 11.20 3.32 -16.98
N PHE A 74 11.77 2.39 -16.23
CA PHE A 74 13.21 2.21 -16.11
C PHE A 74 13.53 0.73 -15.92
N GLN A 75 14.74 0.34 -16.28
CA GLN A 75 15.25 -1.00 -16.05
C GLN A 75 15.83 -1.12 -14.64
N VAL A 76 15.81 -2.33 -14.08
CA VAL A 76 16.34 -2.62 -12.73
C VAL A 76 17.81 -2.21 -12.60
N ASN A 77 18.63 -2.47 -13.62
CA ASN A 77 20.05 -2.09 -13.64
C ASN A 77 20.31 -0.58 -13.71
N GLN A 78 19.29 0.23 -13.99
CA GLN A 78 19.39 1.68 -13.94
C GLN A 78 19.14 2.21 -12.52
N ILE A 79 18.63 1.41 -11.59
CA ILE A 79 18.42 1.85 -10.20
C ILE A 79 19.76 1.90 -9.48
N VAL A 80 20.19 3.09 -9.08
CA VAL A 80 21.42 3.32 -8.33
C VAL A 80 21.19 3.00 -6.85
N ALA A 81 20.15 3.59 -6.26
CA ALA A 81 19.80 3.43 -4.86
C ALA A 81 18.29 3.63 -4.64
N ILE A 82 17.78 3.04 -3.56
CA ILE A 82 16.44 3.27 -3.04
C ILE A 82 16.59 3.42 -1.54
N GLU A 83 16.56 4.67 -1.08
CA GLU A 83 16.79 5.06 0.31
C GLU A 83 16.12 6.41 0.55
N ASP A 84 15.81 6.71 1.81
CA ASP A 84 15.19 7.97 2.24
C ASP A 84 13.93 8.33 1.42
N SER A 85 13.10 7.33 1.10
CA SER A 85 11.86 7.51 0.31
C SER A 85 12.07 8.03 -1.11
N ILE A 86 13.27 7.83 -1.66
CA ILE A 86 13.66 8.29 -3.00
C ILE A 86 14.26 7.14 -3.81
N ILE A 87 13.82 7.02 -5.07
CA ILE A 87 14.46 6.17 -6.07
C ILE A 87 15.45 7.03 -6.87
N ASN A 88 16.73 6.67 -6.80
CA ASN A 88 17.78 7.27 -7.62
C ASN A 88 18.04 6.40 -8.84
N ILE A 89 17.88 6.97 -10.04
CA ILE A 89 17.99 6.26 -11.31
C ILE A 89 19.14 6.86 -12.13
N GLN A 90 19.97 6.01 -12.72
CA GLN A 90 21.19 6.35 -13.43
C GLN A 90 20.88 7.24 -14.64
N ASN A 91 21.62 8.35 -14.76
CA ASN A 91 21.53 9.29 -15.88
C ASN A 91 20.11 9.89 -16.09
N THR A 92 19.27 9.87 -15.05
CA THR A 92 17.92 10.44 -15.05
C THR A 92 17.62 11.17 -13.73
N SER A 93 16.41 11.69 -13.61
CA SER A 93 15.86 12.29 -12.38
C SER A 93 15.65 11.27 -11.25
N PHE A 94 15.35 11.77 -10.06
CA PHE A 94 14.88 10.98 -8.93
C PHE A 94 13.35 10.85 -8.93
N ILE A 95 12.83 9.84 -8.22
CA ILE A 95 11.39 9.66 -8.00
C ILE A 95 11.14 9.60 -6.49
N SER A 96 10.31 10.51 -5.98
CA SER A 96 9.82 10.43 -4.59
C SER A 96 8.77 9.32 -4.48
N ILE A 97 8.97 8.41 -3.53
CA ILE A 97 8.10 7.27 -3.27
C ILE A 97 6.73 7.73 -2.76
N CYS A 98 6.67 8.86 -2.04
CA CYS A 98 5.44 9.50 -1.58
C CYS A 98 4.45 9.79 -2.71
N ASN A 99 4.96 10.05 -3.92
CA ASN A 99 4.14 10.40 -5.07
C ASN A 99 3.74 9.17 -5.89
N ILE A 100 4.21 7.97 -5.56
CA ILE A 100 3.92 6.76 -6.33
C ILE A 100 2.54 6.22 -5.96
N SER A 101 1.65 6.14 -6.94
CA SER A 101 0.35 5.50 -6.78
C SER A 101 0.35 4.03 -7.20
N ARG A 102 1.10 3.70 -8.25
CA ARG A 102 1.16 2.34 -8.81
C ARG A 102 2.58 1.99 -9.22
N VAL A 103 2.96 0.74 -8.98
CA VAL A 103 4.16 0.09 -9.52
C VAL A 103 3.73 -1.13 -10.32
N ARG A 104 4.26 -1.26 -11.53
CA ARG A 104 3.98 -2.32 -12.48
C ARG A 104 5.28 -2.99 -12.94
N TRP A 105 5.25 -4.31 -13.10
CA TRP A 105 6.32 -5.07 -13.75
C TRP A 105 5.73 -6.22 -14.58
N ARG A 106 6.57 -7.06 -15.20
CA ARG A 106 6.12 -8.07 -16.19
C ARG A 106 5.96 -9.49 -15.64
N ASP A 107 6.90 -9.97 -14.83
CA ASP A 107 6.90 -11.37 -14.40
C ASP A 107 5.91 -11.62 -13.26
N ILE A 108 4.81 -12.29 -13.55
CA ILE A 108 3.73 -12.59 -12.60
C ILE A 108 4.17 -13.53 -11.47
N ASN A 109 5.16 -14.39 -11.71
CA ASN A 109 5.59 -15.38 -10.72
C ASN A 109 6.24 -14.73 -9.49
N THR A 110 6.70 -13.48 -9.62
CA THR A 110 7.37 -12.78 -8.53
C THR A 110 6.41 -12.31 -7.43
N ILE A 111 5.09 -12.26 -7.67
CA ILE A 111 4.09 -11.95 -6.62
C ILE A 111 4.26 -12.87 -5.40
N ASN A 112 4.59 -14.14 -5.64
CA ASN A 112 4.77 -15.13 -4.58
C ASN A 112 6.12 -14.98 -3.84
N GLN A 113 7.07 -14.23 -4.42
CA GLN A 113 8.41 -14.03 -3.87
C GLN A 113 8.52 -12.74 -3.03
N ILE A 114 7.60 -11.80 -3.23
CA ILE A 114 7.54 -10.55 -2.47
C ILE A 114 7.07 -10.85 -1.03
N ASN A 115 7.61 -10.19 -0.02
CA ASN A 115 7.16 -10.25 1.35
C ASN A 115 6.64 -8.88 1.75
N LEU A 116 5.31 -8.71 1.78
CA LEU A 116 4.70 -7.45 2.17
C LEU A 116 4.86 -7.24 3.68
N LEU A 117 5.11 -6.00 4.09
CA LEU A 117 5.15 -5.64 5.50
C LEU A 117 3.78 -5.96 6.14
N PRO A 118 3.76 -6.71 7.25
CA PRO A 118 2.51 -7.02 7.93
C PRO A 118 1.95 -5.75 8.58
N PRO A 119 0.62 -5.61 8.69
CA PRO A 119 0.04 -4.62 9.58
C PRO A 119 0.40 -4.99 11.03
N VAL A 120 0.98 -4.05 11.78
CA VAL A 120 1.35 -4.26 13.18
C VAL A 120 0.33 -3.56 14.06
N CYS A 121 -0.48 -4.33 14.79
CA CYS A 121 -1.41 -3.82 15.79
C CYS A 121 -0.71 -3.70 17.14
N THR A 122 -0.04 -2.56 17.37
CA THR A 122 0.52 -2.19 18.67
C THR A 122 -0.21 -0.97 19.22
N CYS A 123 -0.19 -0.77 20.54
CA CYS A 123 -0.73 0.45 21.17
C CYS A 123 -0.06 1.74 20.64
N GLU A 124 1.09 1.60 19.98
CA GLU A 124 1.87 2.64 19.29
C GLU A 124 1.57 2.72 17.77
N GLU A 125 0.61 1.94 17.26
CA GLU A 125 0.24 1.98 15.84
C GLU A 125 -0.32 3.38 15.53
N CYS A 126 0.40 4.10 14.68
CA CYS A 126 -0.11 5.34 14.12
C CYS A 126 -1.48 5.11 13.49
N ASP A 127 -2.38 6.09 13.62
CA ASP A 127 -3.73 5.97 13.08
C ASP A 127 -3.70 6.19 11.55
N CYS A 128 -3.35 5.14 10.82
CA CYS A 128 -3.23 5.17 9.37
C CYS A 128 -4.62 5.25 8.72
N CYS A 129 -4.89 6.31 7.95
CA CYS A 129 -6.16 6.44 7.22
C CYS A 129 -6.41 5.31 6.21
N GLU A 130 -5.36 4.57 5.82
CA GLU A 130 -5.45 3.43 4.91
C GLU A 130 -6.10 2.18 5.53
N ARG A 131 -6.03 2.02 6.87
CA ARG A 131 -6.43 0.79 7.59
C ARG A 131 -7.84 0.30 7.20
N PRO A 132 -8.89 1.15 7.20
CA PRO A 132 -10.24 0.70 6.86
C PRO A 132 -10.37 0.18 5.41
N LEU A 133 -9.57 0.72 4.47
CA LEU A 133 -9.58 0.26 3.09
C LEU A 133 -8.79 -1.03 2.94
N ARG A 134 -7.63 -1.15 3.58
CA ARG A 134 -6.84 -2.38 3.63
C ARG A 134 -7.62 -3.57 4.17
N GLU A 135 -8.31 -3.39 5.30
CA GLU A 135 -9.17 -4.43 5.89
C GLU A 135 -10.29 -4.85 4.95
N ARG A 136 -10.85 -3.91 4.17
CA ARG A 136 -11.85 -4.25 3.15
C ARG A 136 -11.23 -5.06 2.02
N LEU A 137 -10.09 -4.64 1.48
CA LEU A 137 -9.38 -5.31 0.38
C LEU A 137 -8.93 -6.74 0.76
N ASN A 138 -8.59 -6.98 2.03
CA ASN A 138 -8.29 -8.33 2.53
C ASN A 138 -9.40 -9.35 2.25
N ASN A 139 -10.67 -8.93 2.28
CA ASN A 139 -11.81 -9.81 1.99
C ASN A 139 -11.92 -10.20 0.50
N PHE A 140 -11.17 -9.53 -0.37
CA PHE A 140 -11.18 -9.74 -1.80
C PHE A 140 -9.91 -10.41 -2.32
N ILE A 141 -9.06 -10.95 -1.45
CA ILE A 141 -7.93 -11.78 -1.88
C ILE A 141 -8.46 -12.95 -2.73
N ASN A 142 -7.80 -13.19 -3.86
CA ASN A 142 -8.18 -14.11 -4.94
C ASN A 142 -9.49 -13.78 -5.67
N ASN A 143 -10.05 -12.58 -5.47
CA ASN A 143 -11.22 -12.09 -6.18
C ASN A 143 -10.87 -10.89 -7.06
N ASN A 144 -11.75 -10.61 -8.01
CA ASN A 144 -11.61 -9.48 -8.92
C ASN A 144 -12.19 -8.21 -8.29
N VAL A 145 -11.46 -7.13 -8.44
CA VAL A 145 -11.88 -5.79 -8.04
C VAL A 145 -11.59 -4.81 -9.17
N ALA A 146 -12.31 -3.71 -9.15
CA ALA A 146 -12.06 -2.54 -9.96
C ALA A 146 -11.52 -1.45 -9.02
N LEU A 147 -10.28 -0.99 -9.23
CA LEU A 147 -9.64 0.06 -8.42
C LEU A 147 -9.51 1.36 -9.21
N GLN A 148 -9.70 2.47 -8.51
CA GLN A 148 -9.35 3.81 -8.97
C GLN A 148 -8.30 4.39 -8.01
N PHE A 149 -7.30 5.08 -8.56
CA PHE A 149 -6.22 5.68 -7.77
C PHE A 149 -5.84 7.08 -8.29
N GLU A 150 -5.16 7.87 -7.45
CA GLU A 150 -4.66 9.19 -7.80
C GLU A 150 -3.64 9.11 -8.95
N GLY A 151 -3.73 10.02 -9.91
CA GLY A 151 -2.89 10.01 -11.11
C GLY A 151 -3.40 9.10 -12.22
N GLN A 152 -4.56 8.50 -12.06
CA GLN A 152 -5.19 7.86 -13.21
C GLN A 152 -5.62 8.91 -14.25
N GLN A 153 -5.22 8.71 -15.50
CA GLN A 153 -5.45 9.66 -16.61
C GLN A 153 -6.94 9.95 -16.85
N ASP A 154 -7.79 8.93 -16.73
CA ASP A 154 -9.25 9.09 -16.76
C ASP A 154 -9.84 8.67 -15.40
N PRO A 155 -10.44 9.60 -14.64
CA PRO A 155 -11.04 9.31 -13.34
C PRO A 155 -12.35 8.51 -13.43
N ASN A 156 -12.83 8.15 -14.62
CA ASN A 156 -13.99 7.29 -14.81
C ASN A 156 -13.63 5.85 -15.18
N ILE A 157 -12.35 5.58 -15.46
CA ILE A 157 -11.88 4.24 -15.76
C ILE A 157 -11.49 3.57 -14.44
N PHE A 158 -11.82 2.30 -14.28
CA PHE A 158 -11.26 1.47 -13.21
C PHE A 158 -10.17 0.56 -13.78
N GLN A 159 -9.15 0.28 -12.99
CA GLN A 159 -8.20 -0.79 -13.24
C GLN A 159 -8.73 -2.07 -12.63
N ASN A 160 -8.95 -3.06 -13.47
CA ASN A 160 -9.43 -4.37 -13.05
C ASN A 160 -8.25 -5.22 -12.60
N LEU A 161 -8.31 -5.70 -11.36
CA LEU A 161 -7.23 -6.38 -10.66
C LEU A 161 -7.78 -7.63 -9.96
N THR A 162 -7.14 -8.78 -10.14
CA THR A 162 -7.32 -9.91 -9.22
C THR A 162 -6.39 -9.70 -8.04
N ILE A 163 -6.93 -9.43 -6.85
CA ILE A 163 -6.11 -9.21 -5.66
C ILE A 163 -5.40 -10.52 -5.32
N ARG A 164 -4.08 -10.47 -5.15
CA ARG A 164 -3.29 -11.62 -4.71
C ARG A 164 -2.85 -11.47 -3.28
N ARG A 165 -2.42 -10.27 -2.88
CA ARG A 165 -1.86 -10.00 -1.56
C ARG A 165 -2.18 -8.58 -1.12
N VAL A 166 -2.34 -8.41 0.18
CA VAL A 166 -2.58 -7.11 0.81
C VAL A 166 -1.66 -7.06 2.03
N GLY A 167 -0.91 -5.98 2.17
CA GLY A 167 -0.03 -5.71 3.31
C GLY A 167 -0.30 -4.31 3.87
N LEU A 168 0.51 -3.87 4.81
CA LEU A 168 0.46 -2.49 5.30
C LEU A 168 0.60 -1.52 4.11
N GLY A 169 -0.36 -0.59 3.95
CA GLY A 169 -0.30 0.49 2.96
C GLY A 169 -0.26 0.09 1.48
N ILE A 170 -0.29 -1.21 1.15
CA ILE A 170 -0.09 -1.69 -0.21
C ILE A 170 -0.99 -2.89 -0.56
N VAL A 171 -1.51 -2.88 -1.78
CA VAL A 171 -2.21 -4.02 -2.39
C VAL A 171 -1.48 -4.45 -3.64
N VAL A 172 -1.25 -5.76 -3.78
CA VAL A 172 -0.61 -6.38 -4.94
C VAL A 172 -1.58 -7.34 -5.60
N GLY A 173 -1.68 -7.28 -6.92
CA GLY A 173 -2.54 -8.15 -7.70
C GLY A 173 -2.09 -8.34 -9.12
N GLU A 174 -2.89 -9.11 -9.85
CA GLU A 174 -2.70 -9.41 -11.25
C GLU A 174 -3.67 -8.59 -12.09
N ASN A 175 -3.16 -7.78 -13.01
CA ASN A 175 -4.00 -6.99 -13.89
C ASN A 175 -4.80 -7.91 -14.81
N ILE A 176 -6.12 -7.74 -14.86
CA ILE A 176 -6.99 -8.65 -15.61
C ILE A 176 -6.84 -8.47 -17.13
N ALA A 177 -6.40 -7.31 -17.60
CA ALA A 177 -6.32 -7.01 -19.03
C ALA A 177 -5.15 -7.75 -19.73
N ASP A 178 -4.02 -7.92 -19.04
CA ASP A 178 -2.78 -8.41 -19.64
C ASP A 178 -2.00 -9.38 -18.74
N GLY A 179 -2.52 -9.72 -17.55
CA GLY A 179 -1.90 -10.64 -16.58
C GLY A 179 -0.66 -10.08 -15.90
N ALA A 180 -0.28 -8.82 -16.13
CA ALA A 180 0.92 -8.27 -15.51
C ALA A 180 0.66 -7.89 -14.05
N PRO A 181 1.64 -8.13 -13.16
CA PRO A 181 1.53 -7.77 -11.76
C PRO A 181 1.55 -6.25 -11.55
N ASP A 182 0.64 -5.80 -10.68
CA ASP A 182 0.51 -4.42 -10.25
C ASP A 182 0.50 -4.35 -8.72
N ALA A 183 1.17 -3.34 -8.19
CA ALA A 183 1.09 -2.92 -6.80
C ALA A 183 0.56 -1.49 -6.72
N TYR A 184 -0.36 -1.24 -5.79
CA TYR A 184 -0.95 0.07 -5.56
C TYR A 184 -0.72 0.51 -4.13
N SER A 185 -0.34 1.78 -3.96
CA SER A 185 -0.38 2.44 -2.65
C SER A 185 -1.84 2.61 -2.24
N ILE A 186 -2.23 2.02 -1.11
CA ILE A 186 -3.61 2.09 -0.60
C ILE A 186 -3.97 3.55 -0.26
N CYS A 187 -3.00 4.34 0.18
CA CYS A 187 -3.17 5.78 0.45
C CYS A 187 -3.51 6.58 -0.82
N LYS A 188 -3.24 6.03 -2.00
CA LYS A 188 -3.55 6.65 -3.30
C LYS A 188 -4.80 6.07 -3.94
N VAL A 189 -5.45 5.06 -3.35
CA VAL A 189 -6.71 4.51 -3.86
C VAL A 189 -7.86 5.43 -3.48
N THR A 190 -8.63 5.86 -4.49
CA THR A 190 -9.74 6.81 -4.32
C THR A 190 -11.09 6.11 -4.34
N ARG A 191 -11.23 5.00 -5.08
CA ARG A 191 -12.45 4.17 -5.14
C ARG A 191 -12.11 2.71 -5.37
N PHE A 192 -12.95 1.82 -4.86
CA PHE A 192 -12.90 0.39 -5.18
C PHE A 192 -14.30 -0.19 -5.32
N ASN A 193 -14.47 -1.15 -6.24
CA ASN A 193 -15.68 -1.94 -6.41
C ASN A 193 -15.31 -3.42 -6.59
N ALA A 194 -16.12 -4.33 -6.05
CA ALA A 194 -16.04 -5.75 -6.40
C ALA A 194 -16.69 -5.98 -7.78
N ILE A 195 -16.14 -6.91 -8.58
CA ILE A 195 -16.64 -7.23 -9.93
C ILE A 195 -16.69 -8.73 -10.19
#